data_AF-A0A2G2WSL3-F1
#
_entry.id   AF-A0A2G2WSL3-F1
#
_cell.length_a   1.000
_cell.length_b   1.000
_cell.length_c   1.000
_cell.angle_alpha   90.00
_cell.angle_beta   90.00
_cell.angle_gamma   90.00
#
_symmetry.space_group_name_H-M   'P 1'
#
loop_
_entity.id
_entity.type
_entity.pdbx_description
1 polymer ?
#
loop_
_entity_poly.entity_id
_entity_poly.type
_entity_poly.pdbx_seq_one_letter_code
_entity_poly.pdbx_strand_id
1 'polypeptide(L)'
;MTKTTNLVSNILWHLPFMFMLLSCHDMNLAYAAGGKLDLLMSNIGISAMHMQLLNNDRVVMYDRTDFGASNISLPNGKCRNNPNDLALKVDCTAHSVEYDVSTNSIRPLMV
;
A
#
# COMPACT_ATOMS: atom_id res chain seq x y z
N MET A 1 -26.36 70.17 15.80
CA MET A 1 -25.78 69.29 16.82
C MET A 1 -25.07 68.15 16.10
N THR A 2 -23.78 68.33 15.81
CA THR A 2 -22.96 67.43 15.00
C THR A 2 -22.59 66.20 15.82
N LYS A 3 -22.99 65.01 15.35
CA LYS A 3 -22.55 63.73 15.94
C LYS A 3 -21.08 63.53 15.59
N THR A 4 -20.19 63.87 16.50
CA THR A 4 -18.79 63.44 16.46
C THR A 4 -18.75 61.95 16.76
N THR A 5 -18.93 61.12 15.74
CA THR A 5 -18.74 59.67 15.86
C THR A 5 -17.26 59.41 16.08
N ASN A 6 -16.91 58.97 17.29
CA ASN A 6 -15.55 58.62 17.68
C ASN A 6 -14.98 57.57 16.73
N LEU A 7 -14.08 57.99 15.84
CA LEU A 7 -13.36 57.13 14.89
C LEU A 7 -12.68 55.94 15.60
N VAL A 8 -12.23 56.17 16.84
CA VAL A 8 -11.58 55.18 17.71
C VAL A 8 -12.56 54.10 18.18
N SER A 9 -13.82 54.45 18.43
CA SER A 9 -14.84 53.50 18.89
C SER A 9 -15.21 52.50 17.79
N ASN A 10 -15.25 52.94 16.52
CA ASN A 10 -15.55 52.03 15.41
C ASN A 10 -14.40 51.02 15.19
N ILE A 11 -13.14 51.44 15.33
CA ILE A 11 -11.98 50.57 15.19
C ILE A 11 -11.94 49.49 16.28
N LEU A 12 -12.27 49.83 17.53
CA LEU A 12 -12.28 48.90 18.66
C LEU A 12 -13.33 47.79 18.54
N TRP A 13 -14.45 48.06 17.87
CA TRP A 13 -15.53 47.08 17.65
C TRP A 13 -15.26 46.14 16.46
N HIS A 14 -14.37 46.51 15.54
CA HIS A 14 -13.98 45.67 14.39
C HIS A 14 -12.76 44.78 14.67
N LEU A 15 -11.95 45.11 15.68
CA LEU A 15 -10.83 44.30 16.16
C LEU A 15 -11.19 42.86 16.56
N PRO A 16 -12.26 42.57 17.32
CA PRO A 16 -12.65 41.20 17.63
C PRO A 16 -13.16 40.43 16.40
N PHE A 17 -13.79 41.12 15.45
CA PHE A 17 -14.26 40.52 14.19
C PHE A 17 -13.09 40.13 13.28
N MET A 18 -12.05 40.96 13.20
CA MET A 18 -10.83 40.67 12.46
C MET A 18 -9.98 39.57 13.12
N PHE A 19 -9.97 39.49 14.45
CA PHE A 19 -9.33 38.41 15.21
C PHE A 19 -10.06 37.05 15.03
N MET A 20 -11.40 37.09 14.87
CA MET A 20 -12.22 35.91 14.56
C MET A 20 -11.97 35.40 13.13
N LEU A 21 -11.75 36.31 12.18
CA LEU A 21 -11.34 35.97 10.81
C LEU A 21 -9.91 35.40 10.77
N LEU A 22 -8.96 35.97 11.53
CA LEU A 22 -7.58 35.46 11.63
C LEU A 22 -7.47 34.07 12.28
N SER A 23 -8.35 33.76 13.24
CA SER A 23 -8.39 32.44 13.90
C SER A 23 -8.91 31.31 12.98
N CYS A 24 -9.47 31.65 11.82
CA CYS A 24 -9.98 30.68 10.84
C CYS A 24 -8.98 30.39 9.70
N HIS A 25 -7.82 31.06 9.68
CA HIS A 25 -6.84 30.93 8.59
C HIS A 25 -5.86 29.75 8.73
N ASP A 26 -5.86 29.04 9.87
CA ASP A 26 -5.06 27.82 10.06
C ASP A 26 -5.92 26.54 10.05
N MET A 27 -6.89 26.48 9.15
CA MET A 27 -7.50 25.22 8.73
C MET A 27 -6.90 24.74 7.40
N ASN A 28 -5.57 24.84 7.24
CA ASN A 28 -4.84 23.98 6.31
C ASN A 28 -4.46 22.67 7.02
N LEU A 29 -5.47 21.94 7.48
CA LEU A 29 -5.36 20.51 7.74
C LEU A 29 -6.14 19.76 6.65
N ALA A 30 -5.72 19.99 5.40
CA ALA A 30 -5.58 18.86 4.51
C ALA A 30 -4.39 18.01 5.02
N TYR A 31 -4.47 17.47 6.26
CA TYR A 31 -3.82 16.21 6.54
C TYR A 31 -4.43 15.29 5.51
N ALA A 32 -3.62 14.91 4.52
CA ALA A 32 -4.06 14.15 3.39
C ALA A 32 -5.03 13.06 3.86
N ALA A 33 -6.03 12.74 3.04
CA ALA A 33 -6.64 11.41 3.02
C ALA A 33 -5.56 10.36 2.66
N GLY A 34 -4.47 10.34 3.44
CA GLY A 34 -3.18 9.79 3.12
C GLY A 34 -3.22 8.35 3.57
N GLY A 35 -3.37 7.45 2.61
CA GLY A 35 -3.16 6.04 2.85
C GLY A 35 -1.81 5.81 3.53
N LYS A 36 -1.77 4.83 4.42
CA LYS A 36 -0.55 4.38 5.07
C LYS A 36 0.02 3.21 4.26
N LEU A 37 1.32 3.25 3.99
CA LEU A 37 2.05 2.09 3.51
C LEU A 37 2.55 1.30 4.70
N ASP A 38 2.14 0.03 4.76
CA ASP A 38 2.61 -0.92 5.75
C ASP A 38 3.29 -2.08 5.06
N LEU A 39 4.49 -2.44 5.54
CA LEU A 39 5.16 -3.64 5.10
C LEU A 39 4.45 -4.85 5.70
N LEU A 40 3.81 -5.66 4.86
CA LEU A 40 3.13 -6.88 5.30
C LEU A 40 4.10 -8.05 5.46
N MET A 41 4.92 -8.29 4.44
CA MET A 41 5.99 -9.29 4.45
C MET A 41 7.22 -8.75 3.73
N SER A 42 8.39 -8.98 4.31
CA SER A 42 9.68 -8.56 3.72
C SER A 42 10.10 -9.40 2.51
N ASN A 43 9.63 -10.65 2.42
CA ASN A 43 9.93 -11.55 1.32
C ASN A 43 8.84 -12.64 1.21
N ILE A 44 8.24 -12.77 0.03
CA ILE A 44 7.22 -13.80 -0.27
C ILE A 44 7.78 -15.01 -1.04
N GLY A 45 9.08 -15.02 -1.30
CA GLY A 45 9.79 -16.10 -1.98
C GLY A 45 9.93 -15.95 -3.49
N ILE A 46 9.08 -15.15 -4.15
CA ILE A 46 9.07 -14.97 -5.62
C ILE A 46 9.23 -13.50 -6.01
N SER A 47 9.69 -13.24 -7.24
CA SER A 47 9.67 -11.91 -7.85
C SER A 47 8.36 -11.72 -8.62
N ALA A 48 7.27 -11.46 -7.91
CA ALA A 48 5.94 -11.39 -8.50
C ALA A 48 5.88 -10.40 -9.69
N MET A 49 5.48 -10.90 -10.86
CA MET A 49 5.22 -10.13 -12.07
C MET A 49 3.72 -9.80 -12.22
N HIS A 50 2.84 -10.67 -11.76
CA HIS A 50 1.38 -10.49 -11.81
C HIS A 50 0.74 -10.88 -10.47
N MET A 51 -0.34 -10.19 -10.09
CA MET A 51 -1.13 -10.53 -8.89
C MET A 51 -2.62 -10.26 -9.08
N GLN A 52 -3.46 -11.05 -8.42
CA GLN A 52 -4.92 -10.91 -8.44
C GLN A 52 -5.52 -11.14 -7.05
N LEU A 53 -6.36 -10.22 -6.60
CA LEU A 53 -7.18 -10.38 -5.41
C LEU A 53 -8.39 -11.29 -5.70
N LEU A 54 -8.65 -12.22 -4.79
CA LEU A 54 -9.80 -13.13 -4.81
C LEU A 54 -10.93 -12.62 -3.91
N ASN A 55 -12.12 -13.18 -4.05
CA ASN A 55 -13.32 -12.80 -3.28
C ASN A 55 -13.29 -13.21 -1.79
N ASN A 56 -12.19 -13.81 -1.33
CA ASN A 56 -11.98 -14.30 0.03
C ASN A 56 -10.71 -13.71 0.67
N ASP A 57 -10.33 -12.50 0.25
CA ASP A 57 -9.18 -11.73 0.76
C ASP A 57 -7.84 -12.49 0.64
N ARG A 58 -7.73 -13.33 -0.38
CA ARG A 58 -6.47 -13.95 -0.78
C ARG A 58 -5.95 -13.31 -2.04
N VAL A 59 -4.64 -13.18 -2.17
CA VAL A 59 -3.99 -12.67 -3.36
C VAL A 59 -3.16 -13.78 -3.99
N VAL A 60 -3.42 -14.12 -5.24
CA VAL A 60 -2.56 -15.04 -5.99
C VAL A 60 -1.54 -14.22 -6.76
N MET A 61 -0.27 -14.58 -6.66
CA MET A 61 0.86 -13.89 -7.28
C MET A 61 1.68 -14.86 -8.11
N TYR A 62 2.16 -14.42 -9.28
CA TYR A 62 2.90 -15.23 -10.24
C TYR A 62 4.22 -14.57 -10.63
N ASP A 63 5.26 -15.38 -10.73
CA ASP A 63 6.57 -15.10 -11.32
C ASP A 63 6.76 -16.01 -12.56
N ARG A 64 7.82 -15.77 -13.32
CA ARG A 64 8.21 -16.60 -14.45
C ARG A 64 9.08 -17.78 -14.01
N THR A 65 8.83 -18.93 -14.61
CA THR A 65 9.54 -20.18 -14.31
C THR A 65 10.93 -20.31 -14.94
N ASP A 66 11.30 -19.42 -15.87
CA ASP A 66 12.52 -19.53 -16.68
C ASP A 66 13.58 -18.47 -16.33
N PHE A 67 13.46 -17.86 -15.14
CA PHE A 67 14.41 -16.87 -14.61
C PHE A 67 15.35 -17.45 -13.55
N GLY A 68 15.24 -18.74 -13.25
CA GLY A 68 16.04 -19.44 -12.24
C GLY A 68 15.21 -19.88 -11.05
N ALA A 69 15.87 -20.24 -9.95
CA ALA A 69 15.21 -20.71 -8.74
C ALA A 69 14.64 -19.53 -7.93
N SER A 70 13.40 -19.65 -7.47
CA SER A 70 12.81 -18.74 -6.49
C SER A 70 13.28 -19.09 -5.06
N ASN A 71 13.09 -18.17 -4.12
CA ASN A 71 13.46 -18.35 -2.71
C ASN A 71 12.32 -19.00 -1.88
N ILE A 72 11.59 -19.94 -2.48
CA ILE A 72 10.53 -20.71 -1.82
C ILE A 72 10.38 -22.06 -2.51
N SER A 73 10.40 -23.14 -1.74
CA SER A 73 10.28 -24.51 -2.26
C SER A 73 8.83 -24.93 -2.42
N LEU A 74 8.56 -25.76 -3.42
CA LEU A 74 7.31 -26.50 -3.49
C LEU A 74 7.24 -27.54 -2.35
N PRO A 75 6.06 -27.76 -1.75
CA PRO A 75 5.92 -28.73 -0.68
C PRO A 75 6.06 -30.17 -1.19
N ASN A 76 6.40 -31.08 -0.28
CA ASN A 76 6.41 -32.54 -0.50
C ASN A 76 7.38 -33.00 -1.61
N GLY A 77 8.48 -32.28 -1.83
CA GLY A 77 9.50 -32.67 -2.82
C GLY A 77 9.02 -32.60 -4.27
N LYS A 78 7.94 -31.85 -4.53
CA LYS A 78 7.41 -31.67 -5.89
C LYS A 78 8.39 -30.83 -6.72
N CYS A 79 8.64 -31.26 -7.96
CA CYS A 79 9.46 -30.52 -8.90
C CYS A 79 8.82 -30.50 -10.29
N ARG A 80 9.05 -29.41 -11.01
CA ARG A 80 8.79 -29.27 -12.44
C ARG A 80 9.98 -29.82 -13.22
N ASN A 81 9.73 -30.80 -14.08
CA ASN A 81 10.74 -31.34 -14.99
C ASN A 81 10.44 -30.84 -16.41
N ASN A 82 11.26 -29.92 -16.90
CA ASN A 82 11.13 -29.38 -18.25
C ASN A 82 12.50 -29.35 -18.94
N PRO A 83 12.79 -30.32 -19.84
CA PRO A 83 14.07 -30.36 -20.55
C PRO A 83 14.28 -29.15 -21.47
N ASN A 84 13.23 -28.40 -21.81
CA ASN A 84 13.30 -27.21 -22.66
C ASN A 84 13.43 -25.91 -21.87
N ASP A 85 13.39 -25.95 -20.54
CA ASP A 85 13.55 -24.75 -19.70
C ASP A 85 14.93 -24.13 -19.89
N LEU A 86 15.01 -22.80 -20.00
CA LEU A 86 16.26 -22.11 -20.28
C LEU A 86 17.12 -21.94 -19.02
N ALA A 87 16.53 -21.94 -17.84
CA ALA A 87 17.22 -21.72 -16.57
C ALA A 87 17.41 -23.01 -15.79
N LEU A 88 16.34 -23.77 -15.54
CA LEU A 88 16.35 -24.96 -14.68
C LEU A 88 15.57 -26.12 -15.32
N LYS A 89 16.28 -27.20 -15.67
CA LYS A 89 15.66 -28.40 -16.24
C LYS A 89 14.80 -29.18 -15.23
N VAL A 90 15.23 -29.15 -13.97
CA VAL A 90 14.52 -29.68 -12.81
C VAL A 90 14.42 -28.56 -11.80
N ASP A 91 13.21 -28.13 -11.49
CA ASP A 91 12.96 -27.00 -10.61
C ASP A 91 11.98 -27.39 -9.51
N CYS A 92 12.45 -27.36 -8.26
CA CYS A 92 11.66 -27.70 -7.08
C CYS A 92 11.21 -26.45 -6.31
N THR A 93 11.36 -25.26 -6.90
CA THR A 93 10.94 -23.99 -6.33
C THR A 93 9.58 -23.56 -6.88
N ALA A 94 8.82 -22.81 -6.08
CA ALA A 94 7.52 -22.32 -6.49
C ALA A 94 7.67 -20.97 -7.20
N HIS A 95 7.01 -20.82 -8.34
CA HIS A 95 6.93 -19.59 -9.13
C HIS A 95 5.58 -18.89 -9.00
N SER A 96 4.81 -19.29 -8.00
CA SER A 96 3.55 -18.64 -7.65
C SER A 96 3.25 -18.86 -6.18
N VAL A 97 2.56 -17.91 -5.57
CA VAL A 97 2.15 -17.99 -4.17
C VAL A 97 0.72 -17.50 -4.02
N GLU A 98 0.02 -18.07 -3.03
CA GLU A 98 -1.18 -17.47 -2.48
C GLU A 98 -0.81 -16.77 -1.17
N TYR A 99 -1.16 -15.50 -1.07
CA TYR A 99 -1.04 -14.70 0.15
C TYR A 99 -2.42 -14.59 0.82
N ASP A 100 -2.48 -14.92 2.10
CA ASP A 100 -3.66 -14.80 2.94
C ASP A 100 -3.55 -13.53 3.81
N VAL A 101 -4.36 -12.53 3.49
CA VAL A 101 -4.32 -11.21 4.16
C VAL A 101 -4.67 -11.33 5.65
N SER A 102 -5.59 -12.22 6.01
CA SER A 102 -6.09 -12.34 7.39
C SER A 102 -5.04 -12.90 8.35
N THR A 103 -4.21 -13.82 7.86
CA THR A 103 -3.17 -14.49 8.64
C THR A 103 -1.78 -13.93 8.38
N ASN A 104 -1.64 -13.01 7.42
CA ASN A 104 -0.37 -12.52 6.91
C ASN A 104 0.59 -13.67 6.56
N SER A 105 0.09 -14.70 5.87
CA SER A 105 0.85 -15.90 5.53
C SER A 105 0.85 -16.17 4.03
N ILE A 106 1.84 -16.93 3.56
CA ILE A 106 1.97 -17.35 2.17
C ILE A 106 1.92 -18.87 2.04
N ARG A 107 1.39 -19.33 0.92
CA ARG A 107 1.42 -20.72 0.50
C ARG A 107 2.02 -20.84 -0.91
N PRO A 108 3.10 -21.60 -1.10
CA PRO A 108 3.63 -21.87 -2.44
C PRO A 108 2.62 -22.65 -3.28
N LEU A 109 2.49 -22.26 -4.54
CA LEU A 109 1.62 -22.87 -5.53
C LEU A 109 2.46 -23.42 -6.71
N MET A 110 1.98 -24.52 -7.28
CA MET A 110 2.57 -25.09 -8.50
C MET A 110 1.86 -24.50 -9.73
N VAL A 111 2.65 -24.10 -10.72
CA VAL A 111 2.23 -23.82 -12.11
C VAL A 111 2.73 -24.89 -13.06
#